data_AF-A0AAR5PZY2-F1
#
_entry.id   AF-A0AAR5PZY2-F1
#
_cell.length_a   1.000
_cell.length_b   1.000
_cell.length_c   1.000
_cell.angle_alpha   90.00
_cell.angle_beta   90.00
_cell.angle_gamma   90.00
#
_symmetry.space_group_name_H-M   'P 1'
#
loop_
_entity.id
_entity.type
_entity.pdbx_description
1 polymer ?
#
loop_
_entity_poly.entity_id
_entity_poly.type
_entity_poly.pdbx_seq_one_letter_code
_entity_poly.pdbx_strand_id
1 'polypeptide(L)'
;MNITERDATSFKPKVAENVRRQSQVRTTIAKETPTEQFIEPRRFNLDEFEYKRAGTDPGRIVIFNQEIFGNLKICNDATGKVEDHRLETRSGSRQDVIAIINTFQRMGFNIRANDVLSNGTVEDVLAKLDEVLRDKESLAETNSLFIFFLTHGLAGDELYARDGILQCRKIWTKFIDCSELKGKPKMFIFQACKGDYYAKIDDHPSFNSDPSTLVHLNTFKPKHVGMDMLIFFATIEGNESYRNPLEGTWLIQELCRNLSSYGRRDDMISICMRTTKCVTGNYYHQEEGEILKQMPVLITTLSKKFYVNRNKERHLLLEVLKEQKETKDLLVQLVALLQPHV
;
A
#
# COMPACT_ATOMS: atom_id res chain seq x y z
N MET A 1 -26.58 29.62 9.76
CA MET A 1 -25.43 29.84 8.87
C MET A 1 -25.16 28.54 8.14
N ASN A 2 -25.43 28.54 6.84
CA ASN A 2 -25.45 27.37 5.98
C ASN A 2 -24.04 26.78 5.81
N ILE A 3 -23.86 25.55 6.30
CA ILE A 3 -22.74 24.69 5.92
C ILE A 3 -23.16 24.01 4.62
N THR A 4 -22.49 24.38 3.53
CA THR A 4 -22.76 23.87 2.19
C THR A 4 -22.55 22.36 2.13
N GLU A 5 -23.65 21.64 1.93
CA GLU A 5 -23.67 20.37 1.19
C GLU A 5 -22.90 20.59 -0.13
N ARG A 6 -21.75 19.95 -0.26
CA ARG A 6 -21.18 19.70 -1.58
C ARG A 6 -21.52 18.28 -1.94
N ASP A 7 -22.58 18.20 -2.74
CA ASP A 7 -23.02 17.08 -3.57
C ASP A 7 -21.89 16.12 -3.96
N ALA A 8 -22.00 14.89 -3.47
CA ALA A 8 -21.27 13.72 -3.94
C ALA A 8 -21.89 13.12 -5.22
N THR A 9 -22.77 13.85 -5.92
CA THR A 9 -23.66 13.34 -6.96
C THR A 9 -23.28 13.74 -8.39
N SER A 10 -22.10 14.36 -8.61
CA SER A 10 -21.61 14.65 -9.97
C SER A 10 -20.19 14.13 -10.24
N PHE A 11 -19.94 12.85 -9.96
CA PHE A 11 -18.74 12.18 -10.44
C PHE A 11 -19.04 11.41 -11.73
N LYS A 12 -18.67 12.00 -12.87
CA LYS A 12 -18.66 11.29 -14.16
C LYS A 12 -17.52 10.27 -14.13
N PRO A 13 -17.78 8.99 -14.47
CA PRO A 13 -16.72 7.99 -14.53
C PRO A 13 -15.67 8.36 -15.60
N LYS A 14 -14.41 8.09 -15.31
CA LYS A 14 -13.32 8.29 -16.26
C LYS A 14 -13.15 7.03 -17.12
N VAL A 15 -13.39 7.16 -18.42
CA VAL A 15 -12.99 6.16 -19.41
C VAL A 15 -11.48 6.29 -19.62
N ALA A 16 -10.74 5.19 -19.50
CA ALA A 16 -9.32 5.17 -19.87
C ALA A 16 -9.20 5.13 -21.40
N GLU A 17 -9.04 6.30 -22.04
CA GLU A 17 -8.76 6.37 -23.48
C GLU A 17 -7.27 6.14 -23.78
N ASN A 18 -7.01 5.27 -24.75
CA ASN A 18 -5.67 4.95 -25.26
C ASN A 18 -5.16 6.09 -26.16
N VAL A 19 -4.48 7.07 -25.59
CA VAL A 19 -3.77 8.10 -26.36
C VAL A 19 -2.29 7.73 -26.49
N ARG A 20 -1.89 7.23 -27.67
CA ARG A 20 -0.48 7.03 -28.05
C ARG A 20 0.20 8.38 -28.27
N ARG A 21 0.92 8.88 -27.25
CA ARG A 21 2.00 9.86 -27.43
C ARG A 21 3.23 9.41 -26.68
N GLN A 22 4.24 8.94 -27.42
CA GLN A 22 5.56 8.63 -26.87
C GLN A 22 6.28 9.95 -26.59
N SER A 23 6.45 10.29 -25.32
CA SER A 23 7.47 11.26 -24.89
C SER A 23 8.41 10.57 -23.91
N GLN A 24 9.62 10.26 -24.38
CA GLN A 24 10.70 9.73 -23.54
C GLN A 24 11.24 10.85 -22.65
N VAL A 25 10.55 11.14 -21.55
CA VAL A 25 11.14 11.97 -20.50
C VAL A 25 11.93 11.04 -19.60
N ARG A 26 13.26 11.06 -19.64
CA ARG A 26 14.11 10.38 -18.65
C ARG A 26 13.94 11.08 -17.29
N THR A 27 13.56 10.35 -16.23
CA THR A 27 13.64 10.92 -14.87
C THR A 27 15.10 10.90 -14.44
N THR A 28 15.71 12.06 -14.34
CA THR A 28 16.88 12.24 -13.49
C THR A 28 16.33 12.60 -12.11
N ILE A 29 16.38 11.66 -11.16
CA ILE A 29 16.23 12.04 -9.74
C ILE A 29 17.44 12.94 -9.47
N ALA A 30 17.20 14.19 -9.10
CA ALA A 30 18.27 15.13 -8.81
C ALA A 30 19.23 14.51 -7.78
N LYS A 31 20.53 14.64 -8.01
CA LYS A 31 21.55 14.23 -7.04
C LYS A 31 21.22 14.85 -5.69
N GLU A 32 21.32 14.05 -4.62
CA GLU A 32 21.06 14.47 -3.24
C GLU A 32 21.87 15.74 -2.92
N THR A 33 21.23 16.90 -2.97
CA THR A 33 21.66 18.02 -2.14
C THR A 33 21.40 17.61 -0.69
N PRO A 34 22.34 17.87 0.25
CA PRO A 34 22.13 17.54 1.66
C PRO A 34 20.95 18.37 2.16
N THR A 35 19.76 17.77 2.11
CA THR A 35 18.52 18.39 2.56
C THR A 35 18.32 17.84 3.96
N GLU A 36 18.07 18.71 4.93
CA GLU A 36 17.83 18.28 6.30
C GLU A 36 16.69 17.24 6.33
N GLN A 37 16.98 16.06 6.88
CA GLN A 37 15.99 15.00 7.02
C GLN A 37 14.98 15.42 8.09
N PHE A 38 13.71 15.12 7.83
CA PHE A 38 12.66 15.32 8.82
C PHE A 38 12.87 14.38 10.02
N ILE A 39 12.80 14.94 11.22
CA ILE A 39 12.87 14.20 12.49
C ILE A 39 11.48 14.20 13.11
N GLU A 40 10.87 13.03 13.22
CA GLU A 40 9.60 12.85 13.90
C GLU A 40 9.75 13.04 15.42
N PRO A 41 8.95 13.90 16.06
CA PRO A 41 8.98 14.06 17.51
C PRO A 41 8.57 12.78 18.24
N ARG A 42 9.37 12.36 19.23
CA ARG A 42 9.10 11.15 20.05
C ARG A 42 7.95 11.32 21.06
N ARG A 43 7.42 12.54 21.24
CA ARG A 43 6.41 12.88 22.27
C ARG A 43 5.06 13.18 21.64
N PHE A 44 4.38 12.12 21.19
CA PHE A 44 2.94 12.20 20.94
C PHE A 44 2.20 11.52 22.08
N ASN A 45 1.20 12.21 22.64
CA ASN A 45 0.18 11.54 23.44
C ASN A 45 -0.57 10.58 22.49
N LEU A 46 -0.23 9.30 22.60
CA LEU A 46 -0.80 8.23 21.80
C LEU A 46 -1.96 7.62 22.58
N ASP A 47 -3.03 7.30 21.86
CA ASP A 47 -4.08 6.45 22.41
C ASP A 47 -3.52 5.03 22.64
N GLU A 48 -4.04 4.31 23.62
CA GLU A 48 -3.57 2.95 23.97
C GLU A 48 -3.65 1.99 22.77
N PHE A 49 -4.63 2.21 21.90
CA PHE A 49 -4.89 1.44 20.69
C PHE A 49 -4.05 1.88 19.48
N GLU A 50 -3.06 2.78 19.65
CA GLU A 50 -2.20 3.27 18.58
C GLU A 50 -0.78 2.71 18.65
N TYR A 51 -0.16 2.51 17.48
CA TYR A 51 1.24 2.13 17.40
C TYR A 51 2.15 3.20 18.01
N LYS A 52 3.13 2.75 18.80
CA LYS A 52 4.15 3.63 19.39
C LYS A 52 5.05 4.18 18.29
N ARG A 53 5.38 5.47 18.39
CA ARG A 53 6.31 6.18 17.49
C ARG A 53 7.58 6.56 18.27
N ALA A 54 8.38 5.55 18.61
CA ALA A 54 9.55 5.71 19.48
C ALA A 54 10.81 6.18 18.72
N GLY A 55 10.86 5.91 17.42
CA GLY A 55 11.93 6.31 16.53
C GLY A 55 11.78 7.74 16.01
N THR A 56 12.83 8.22 15.35
CA THR A 56 12.93 9.57 14.78
C THR A 56 12.57 9.64 13.29
N ASP A 57 12.46 8.51 12.60
CA ASP A 57 12.04 8.45 11.20
C ASP A 57 10.58 7.96 11.13
N PRO A 58 9.62 8.70 10.55
CA PRO A 58 8.22 8.26 10.48
C PRO A 58 8.04 6.94 9.73
N GLY A 59 8.98 6.61 8.83
CA GLY A 59 9.10 5.28 8.28
C GLY A 59 9.98 5.20 7.04
N ARG A 60 10.46 3.99 6.76
CA ARG A 60 11.23 3.71 5.54
C ARG A 60 10.30 3.29 4.42
N ILE A 61 10.51 3.83 3.22
CA ILE A 61 9.71 3.52 2.03
C ILE A 61 10.63 2.94 0.96
N VAL A 62 10.35 1.72 0.55
CA VAL A 62 11.08 1.01 -0.52
C VAL A 62 10.13 0.80 -1.68
N ILE A 63 10.54 1.18 -2.88
CA ILE A 63 9.74 1.10 -4.10
C ILE A 63 10.47 0.25 -5.13
N PHE A 64 9.89 -0.88 -5.49
CA PHE A 64 10.31 -1.70 -6.62
C PHE A 64 9.42 -1.38 -7.82
N ASN A 65 9.98 -0.72 -8.83
CA ASN A 65 9.27 -0.31 -10.04
C ASN A 65 9.79 -1.08 -11.26
N GLN A 66 9.05 -2.08 -11.71
CA GLN A 66 9.38 -2.86 -12.89
C GLN A 66 8.59 -2.30 -14.08
N GLU A 67 9.28 -1.59 -14.97
CA GLU A 67 8.70 -0.95 -16.16
C GLU A 67 9.07 -1.70 -17.44
N ILE A 68 10.30 -2.18 -17.53
CA ILE A 68 10.88 -2.84 -18.70
C ILE A 68 11.36 -4.23 -18.31
N PHE A 69 11.02 -5.21 -19.13
CA PHE A 69 11.32 -6.62 -18.93
C PHE A 69 12.22 -7.12 -20.06
N GLY A 70 13.12 -8.05 -19.73
CA GLY A 70 13.89 -8.79 -20.74
C GLY A 70 13.02 -9.81 -21.47
N ASN A 71 13.61 -10.48 -22.46
CA ASN A 71 12.98 -11.66 -23.04
C ASN A 71 13.08 -12.79 -22.01
N LEU A 72 11.94 -13.15 -21.41
CA LEU A 72 11.87 -14.21 -20.41
C LEU A 72 11.58 -15.53 -21.09
N LYS A 73 12.23 -16.60 -20.63
CA LYS A 73 11.93 -17.97 -21.04
C LYS A 73 11.30 -18.68 -19.87
N ILE A 74 10.00 -18.96 -19.97
CA ILE A 74 9.27 -19.66 -18.92
C ILE A 74 9.04 -21.10 -19.38
N CYS A 75 9.46 -22.05 -18.55
CA CYS A 75 9.12 -23.44 -18.74
C CYS A 75 7.72 -23.69 -18.18
N ASN A 76 6.81 -24.19 -18.99
CA ASN A 76 5.54 -24.68 -18.49
C ASN A 76 5.77 -26.06 -17.86
N ASP A 77 5.68 -26.15 -16.54
CA ASP A 77 5.96 -27.37 -15.78
C ASP A 77 5.09 -28.57 -16.19
N ALA A 78 3.87 -28.33 -16.69
CA ALA A 78 2.96 -29.39 -17.12
C ALA A 78 3.27 -29.94 -18.51
N THR A 79 3.86 -29.12 -19.40
CA THR A 79 4.12 -29.51 -20.80
C THR A 79 5.61 -29.63 -21.14
N GLY A 80 6.49 -29.18 -20.25
CA GLY A 80 7.94 -29.11 -20.46
C GLY A 80 8.36 -28.12 -21.56
N LYS A 81 7.42 -27.37 -22.15
CA LYS A 81 7.71 -26.41 -23.22
C LYS A 81 8.27 -25.12 -22.64
N VAL A 82 9.32 -24.61 -23.29
CA VAL A 82 9.90 -23.30 -23.01
C VAL A 82 9.27 -22.29 -23.95
N GLU A 83 8.56 -21.31 -23.40
CA GLU A 83 7.93 -20.24 -24.16
C GLU A 83 8.64 -18.91 -23.92
N ASP A 84 8.86 -18.17 -25.01
CA ASP A 84 9.37 -16.80 -24.95
C ASP A 84 8.23 -15.89 -24.49
N HIS A 85 8.29 -15.44 -23.24
CA HIS A 85 7.39 -14.44 -22.70
C HIS A 85 7.97 -13.03 -22.89
N ARG A 86 7.37 -12.30 -23.83
CA ARG A 86 7.63 -10.88 -24.04
C ARG A 86 6.54 -10.07 -23.35
N LEU A 87 6.89 -9.50 -22.20
CA LEU A 87 5.98 -8.63 -21.47
C LEU A 87 6.00 -7.22 -22.05
N GLU A 88 4.83 -6.61 -22.11
CA GLU A 88 4.71 -5.22 -22.53
C GLU A 88 5.38 -4.27 -21.52
N THR A 89 5.93 -3.17 -22.03
CA THR A 89 6.46 -2.11 -21.16
C THR A 89 5.33 -1.50 -20.33
N ARG A 90 5.55 -1.34 -19.02
CA ARG A 90 4.56 -0.80 -18.09
C ARG A 90 4.48 0.72 -18.11
N SER A 91 4.21 1.28 -19.29
CA SER A 91 4.03 2.71 -19.51
C SER A 91 3.02 3.27 -18.51
N GLY A 92 3.43 4.29 -17.75
CA GLY A 92 2.62 4.89 -16.68
C GLY A 92 2.99 4.45 -15.25
N SER A 93 3.75 3.36 -15.08
CA SER A 93 4.19 2.91 -13.74
C SER A 93 5.06 3.94 -13.03
N ARG A 94 5.81 4.74 -13.80
CA ARG A 94 6.58 5.86 -13.25
C ARG A 94 5.69 6.94 -12.61
N GLN A 95 4.43 7.07 -13.04
CA GLN A 95 3.52 8.05 -12.46
C GLN A 95 3.06 7.60 -11.08
N ASP A 96 2.99 6.29 -10.85
CA ASP A 96 2.76 5.71 -9.53
C ASP A 96 3.94 5.96 -8.59
N VAL A 97 5.18 5.80 -9.06
CA VAL A 97 6.39 6.15 -8.29
C VAL A 97 6.36 7.62 -7.88
N ILE A 98 6.05 8.52 -8.82
CA ILE A 98 5.96 9.96 -8.56
C ILE A 98 4.84 10.27 -7.55
N ALA A 99 3.67 9.62 -7.68
CA ALA A 99 2.56 9.80 -6.76
C ALA A 99 2.93 9.35 -5.34
N ILE A 100 3.55 8.18 -5.19
CA ILE A 100 4.02 7.66 -3.90
C ILE A 100 5.00 8.64 -3.27
N ILE A 101 6.07 9.02 -4.00
CA ILE A 101 7.09 9.94 -3.49
C ILE A 101 6.46 11.25 -3.02
N ASN A 102 5.65 11.90 -3.87
CA ASN A 102 5.03 13.18 -3.55
C ASN A 102 4.09 13.09 -2.34
N THR A 103 3.26 12.04 -2.27
CA THR A 103 2.33 11.85 -1.16
C THR A 103 3.07 11.63 0.14
N PHE A 104 4.05 10.72 0.17
CA PHE A 104 4.77 10.42 1.41
C PHE A 104 5.70 11.56 1.85
N GLN A 105 6.34 12.29 0.93
CA GLN A 105 7.07 13.52 1.27
C GLN A 105 6.17 14.56 1.94
N ARG A 106 4.98 14.82 1.37
CA ARG A 106 3.98 15.72 1.99
C ARG A 106 3.46 15.21 3.33
N MET A 107 3.64 13.92 3.60
CA MET A 107 3.31 13.29 4.86
C MET A 107 4.45 13.28 5.89
N GLY A 108 5.60 13.85 5.54
CA GLY A 108 6.76 13.99 6.42
C GLY A 108 7.77 12.84 6.32
N PHE A 109 7.65 11.94 5.34
CA PHE A 109 8.60 10.84 5.17
C PHE A 109 9.86 11.28 4.44
N ASN A 110 11.00 10.74 4.88
CA ASN A 110 12.28 10.94 4.23
C ASN A 110 12.43 9.94 3.07
N ILE A 111 12.27 10.43 1.83
CA ILE A 111 12.44 9.59 0.65
C ILE A 111 13.93 9.45 0.32
N ARG A 112 14.42 8.21 0.34
CA ARG A 112 15.79 7.86 -0.05
C ARG A 112 15.80 7.48 -1.52
N ALA A 113 16.63 8.15 -2.33
CA ALA A 113 16.73 7.81 -3.75
C ALA A 113 17.16 6.35 -3.95
N ASN A 114 18.05 5.85 -3.09
CA ASN A 114 18.54 4.47 -3.11
C ASN A 114 17.48 3.42 -2.75
N ASP A 115 16.35 3.81 -2.16
CA ASP A 115 15.25 2.89 -1.85
C ASP A 115 14.25 2.76 -3.02
N VAL A 116 14.50 3.42 -4.16
CA VAL A 116 13.73 3.26 -5.40
C VAL A 116 14.52 2.42 -6.40
N LEU A 117 14.20 1.13 -6.49
CA LEU A 117 14.80 0.22 -7.46
C LEU A 117 13.92 0.13 -8.71
N SER A 118 14.45 0.54 -9.86
CA SER A 118 13.75 0.45 -11.15
C SER A 118 14.35 -0.63 -12.05
N ASN A 119 13.50 -1.47 -12.65
CA ASN A 119 13.90 -2.51 -13.62
C ASN A 119 14.97 -3.48 -13.09
N GLY A 120 14.92 -3.82 -11.79
CA GLY A 120 15.88 -4.72 -11.15
C GLY A 120 15.64 -6.18 -11.53
N THR A 121 16.72 -6.97 -11.59
CA THR A 121 16.65 -8.44 -11.66
C THR A 121 16.07 -9.03 -10.39
N VAL A 122 15.78 -10.34 -10.39
CA VAL A 122 15.41 -11.07 -9.16
C VAL A 122 16.51 -10.90 -8.10
N GLU A 123 17.78 -10.98 -8.51
CA GLU A 123 18.93 -10.78 -7.61
C GLU A 123 18.96 -9.35 -7.05
N ASP A 124 18.79 -8.33 -7.89
CA ASP A 124 18.78 -6.92 -7.47
C ASP A 124 17.68 -6.66 -6.42
N VAL A 125 16.48 -7.22 -6.65
CA VAL A 125 15.34 -7.11 -5.73
C VAL A 125 15.70 -7.74 -4.38
N LEU A 126 16.21 -8.97 -4.37
CA LEU A 126 16.58 -9.66 -3.13
C LEU A 126 17.73 -8.96 -2.41
N ALA A 127 18.74 -8.51 -3.15
CA ALA A 127 19.89 -7.78 -2.62
C ALA A 127 19.47 -6.46 -1.97
N LYS A 128 18.51 -5.73 -2.56
CA LYS A 128 17.94 -4.50 -1.99
C LYS A 128 17.17 -4.78 -0.69
N LEU A 129 16.40 -5.86 -0.64
CA LEU A 129 15.72 -6.26 0.62
C LEU A 129 16.74 -6.60 1.71
N ASP A 130 17.81 -7.31 1.36
CA ASP A 130 18.88 -7.65 2.29
C ASP A 130 19.69 -6.41 2.71
N GLU A 131 19.88 -5.44 1.83
CA GLU A 131 20.48 -4.14 2.15
C GLU A 131 19.65 -3.38 3.19
N VAL A 132 18.33 -3.31 3.00
CA VAL A 132 17.41 -2.68 3.97
C VAL A 132 17.52 -3.36 5.33
N LEU A 133 17.54 -4.70 5.37
CA LEU A 133 17.68 -5.47 6.60
C LEU A 133 19.04 -5.33 7.29
N ARG A 134 20.12 -5.09 6.52
CA ARG A 134 21.46 -4.85 7.08
C ARG A 134 21.57 -3.48 7.75
N ASP A 135 20.78 -2.51 7.31
CA ASP A 135 20.72 -1.15 7.87
C ASP A 135 19.90 -1.10 9.17
N LYS A 136 20.40 -1.83 10.18
CA LYS A 136 19.73 -2.04 11.47
C LYS A 136 19.54 -0.76 12.25
N GLU A 137 20.54 0.12 12.25
CA GLU A 137 20.50 1.40 12.95
C GLU A 137 19.36 2.26 12.41
N SER A 138 19.27 2.40 11.09
CA SER A 138 18.16 3.12 10.49
C SER A 138 16.81 2.45 10.76
N LEU A 139 16.70 1.12 10.63
CA LEU A 139 15.44 0.43 10.85
C LEU A 139 14.96 0.56 12.31
N ALA A 140 15.87 0.55 13.27
CA ALA A 140 15.56 0.76 14.69
C ALA A 140 14.96 2.15 14.94
N GLU A 141 15.38 3.17 14.19
CA GLU A 141 14.83 4.53 14.28
C GLU A 141 13.58 4.78 13.42
N THR A 142 13.20 3.85 12.53
CA THR A 142 11.95 3.97 11.77
C THR A 142 10.74 3.62 12.60
N ASN A 143 9.62 4.33 12.42
CA ASN A 143 8.34 4.04 13.10
C ASN A 143 7.41 3.15 12.27
N SER A 144 7.67 2.99 10.98
CA SER A 144 6.93 2.12 10.06
C SER A 144 7.79 1.70 8.88
N LEU A 145 7.38 0.62 8.19
CA LEU A 145 7.98 0.19 6.93
C LEU A 145 6.90 0.13 5.85
N PHE A 146 7.20 0.66 4.67
CA PHE A 146 6.39 0.52 3.47
C PHE A 146 7.22 -0.09 2.36
N ILE A 147 6.70 -1.15 1.74
CA ILE A 147 7.26 -1.73 0.52
C ILE A 147 6.19 -1.70 -0.55
N PHE A 148 6.45 -0.95 -1.63
CA PHE A 148 5.64 -0.94 -2.84
C PHE A 148 6.32 -1.81 -3.89
N PHE A 149 5.57 -2.71 -4.50
CA PHE A 149 6.04 -3.49 -5.65
C PHE A 149 5.08 -3.28 -6.83
N LEU A 150 5.58 -2.64 -7.88
CA LEU A 150 4.84 -2.23 -9.06
C LEU A 150 5.36 -3.04 -10.25
N THR A 151 4.62 -4.04 -10.71
CA THR A 151 5.09 -4.95 -11.77
C THR A 151 3.94 -5.60 -12.54
N HIS A 152 4.27 -6.48 -13.48
CA HIS A 152 3.37 -7.52 -13.99
C HIS A 152 3.37 -8.69 -13.01
N GLY A 153 2.25 -9.41 -12.92
CA GLY A 153 2.17 -10.61 -12.10
C GLY A 153 1.41 -11.72 -12.80
N LEU A 154 1.52 -12.91 -12.24
CA LEU A 154 0.84 -14.12 -12.69
C LEU A 154 0.02 -14.70 -11.53
N ALA A 155 -0.78 -15.71 -11.84
CA ALA A 155 -1.39 -16.56 -10.83
C ALA A 155 -0.33 -17.17 -9.89
N GLY A 156 -0.75 -17.51 -8.68
CA GLY A 156 0.12 -18.02 -7.63
C GLY A 156 0.90 -16.94 -6.87
N ASP A 157 0.44 -15.68 -6.90
CA ASP A 157 1.13 -14.52 -6.31
C ASP A 157 2.57 -14.35 -6.82
N GLU A 158 2.75 -14.53 -8.12
CA GLU A 158 4.04 -14.39 -8.77
C GLU A 158 4.23 -12.99 -9.33
N LEU A 159 5.42 -12.44 -9.10
CA LEU A 159 5.81 -11.10 -9.51
C LEU A 159 6.94 -11.21 -10.51
N TYR A 160 6.84 -10.45 -11.60
CA TYR A 160 7.96 -10.31 -12.51
C TYR A 160 9.01 -9.35 -11.95
N ALA A 161 10.27 -9.74 -12.06
CA ALA A 161 11.43 -8.86 -12.12
C ALA A 161 11.89 -8.75 -13.58
N ARG A 162 12.95 -7.97 -13.84
CA ARG A 162 13.42 -7.74 -15.22
C ARG A 162 13.79 -9.03 -15.95
N ASP A 163 14.36 -10.01 -15.26
CA ASP A 163 14.99 -11.22 -15.82
C ASP A 163 14.33 -12.53 -15.36
N GLY A 164 13.29 -12.47 -14.54
CA GLY A 164 12.67 -13.67 -14.00
C GLY A 164 11.47 -13.37 -13.11
N ILE A 165 11.02 -14.41 -12.42
CA ILE A 165 9.85 -14.39 -11.56
C ILE A 165 10.27 -14.64 -10.11
N LEU A 166 9.59 -13.98 -9.18
CA LEU A 166 9.70 -14.26 -7.76
C LEU A 166 8.32 -14.34 -7.10
N GLN A 167 8.23 -15.21 -6.13
CA GLN A 167 7.06 -15.35 -5.27
C GLN A 167 6.93 -14.13 -4.37
N CYS A 168 5.77 -13.45 -4.43
CA CYS A 168 5.46 -12.23 -3.69
C CYS A 168 5.76 -12.38 -2.19
N ARG A 169 5.44 -13.55 -1.61
CA ARG A 169 5.72 -13.86 -0.20
C ARG A 169 7.16 -13.74 0.22
N LYS A 170 8.13 -13.98 -0.68
CA LYS A 170 9.57 -13.84 -0.38
C LYS A 170 9.94 -12.43 0.07
N ILE A 171 9.13 -11.43 -0.28
CA ILE A 171 9.34 -10.03 0.09
C ILE A 171 8.99 -9.81 1.56
N TRP A 172 7.76 -10.09 1.99
CA TRP A 172 7.37 -9.80 3.38
C TRP A 172 7.90 -10.80 4.38
N THR A 173 8.11 -12.07 4.00
CA THR A 173 8.60 -13.08 4.95
C THR A 173 9.98 -12.74 5.49
N LYS A 174 10.79 -11.98 4.75
CA LYS A 174 12.09 -11.46 5.20
C LYS A 174 11.99 -10.53 6.42
N PHE A 175 10.82 -9.94 6.67
CA PHE A 175 10.60 -8.97 7.75
C PHE A 175 9.79 -9.55 8.92
N ILE A 176 9.46 -10.85 8.92
CA ILE A 176 8.78 -11.50 10.05
C ILE A 176 9.69 -11.50 11.28
N ASP A 177 10.94 -11.93 11.10
CA ASP A 177 11.94 -12.06 12.18
C ASP A 177 12.91 -10.86 12.22
N CYS A 178 12.39 -9.65 12.02
CA CYS A 178 13.18 -8.41 12.13
C CYS A 178 12.94 -7.73 13.48
N SER A 179 13.93 -7.83 14.38
CA SER A 179 13.87 -7.30 15.75
C SER A 179 13.65 -5.79 15.81
N GLU A 180 14.25 -5.06 14.88
CA GLU A 180 14.22 -3.61 14.73
C GLU A 180 12.82 -3.09 14.36
N LEU A 181 11.98 -3.97 13.79
CA LEU A 181 10.59 -3.70 13.38
C LEU A 181 9.55 -4.40 14.28
N LYS A 182 9.97 -4.94 15.43
CA LYS A 182 9.07 -5.55 16.40
C LYS A 182 8.13 -4.51 17.00
N GLY A 183 6.82 -4.76 16.94
CA GLY A 183 5.80 -3.82 17.40
C GLY A 183 5.63 -2.59 16.52
N LYS A 184 6.18 -2.60 15.30
CA LYS A 184 6.06 -1.52 14.31
C LYS A 184 5.28 -2.01 13.08
N PRO A 185 4.39 -1.18 12.51
CA PRO A 185 3.59 -1.54 11.34
C PRO A 185 4.45 -1.71 10.09
N LYS A 186 4.25 -2.82 9.38
CA LYS A 186 4.92 -3.19 8.13
C LYS A 186 3.89 -3.34 7.02
N MET A 187 3.99 -2.51 6.00
CA MET A 187 3.01 -2.36 4.94
C MET A 187 3.60 -2.88 3.63
N PHE A 188 2.95 -3.82 2.99
CA PHE A 188 3.36 -4.39 1.70
C PHE A 188 2.24 -4.17 0.68
N ILE A 189 2.50 -3.33 -0.32
CA ILE A 189 1.52 -2.94 -1.33
C ILE A 189 1.97 -3.51 -2.67
N PHE A 190 1.14 -4.39 -3.23
CA PHE A 190 1.43 -5.12 -4.45
C PHE A 190 0.51 -4.67 -5.57
N GLN A 191 1.08 -3.90 -6.50
CA GLN A 191 0.45 -3.54 -7.76
C GLN A 191 0.94 -4.50 -8.84
N ALA A 192 0.23 -5.61 -8.98
CA ALA A 192 0.44 -6.63 -10.01
C ALA A 192 -0.89 -7.33 -10.32
N CYS A 193 -1.01 -7.87 -11.53
CA CYS A 193 -2.07 -8.84 -11.86
C CYS A 193 -1.83 -10.15 -11.12
N LYS A 194 -2.87 -10.99 -11.01
CA LYS A 194 -2.76 -12.33 -10.41
C LYS A 194 -3.31 -13.42 -11.35
N GLY A 195 -3.35 -13.17 -12.65
CA GLY A 195 -3.89 -14.06 -13.68
C GLY A 195 -4.66 -13.28 -14.74
N ASP A 196 -5.28 -14.04 -15.67
CA ASP A 196 -5.92 -13.53 -16.90
C ASP A 196 -7.47 -13.57 -16.85
N TYR A 197 -8.06 -13.83 -15.68
CA TYR A 197 -9.51 -13.89 -15.46
C TYR A 197 -10.08 -12.49 -15.17
N TYR A 198 -11.33 -12.23 -15.57
CA TYR A 198 -11.96 -10.92 -15.44
C TYR A 198 -13.11 -10.90 -14.44
N ALA A 199 -13.08 -9.98 -13.47
CA ALA A 199 -14.23 -9.70 -12.62
C ALA A 199 -15.29 -8.87 -13.38
N LYS A 200 -16.40 -9.52 -13.75
CA LYS A 200 -17.53 -8.91 -14.47
C LYS A 200 -18.59 -8.35 -13.51
N ILE A 201 -19.43 -7.42 -13.98
CA ILE A 201 -20.51 -6.81 -13.18
C ILE A 201 -21.56 -7.85 -12.74
N ASP A 202 -21.82 -8.88 -13.55
CA ASP A 202 -22.84 -9.90 -13.32
C ASP A 202 -22.25 -11.29 -13.01
N ASP A 203 -21.00 -11.36 -12.53
CA ASP A 203 -20.36 -12.63 -12.20
C ASP A 203 -20.97 -13.22 -10.91
N HIS A 204 -22.09 -13.92 -11.07
CA HIS A 204 -22.59 -14.83 -10.05
C HIS A 204 -21.73 -16.10 -10.08
N PRO A 205 -21.11 -16.52 -8.96
CA PRO A 205 -20.31 -17.74 -8.96
C PRO A 205 -21.21 -18.92 -9.35
N SER A 206 -21.00 -19.45 -10.55
CA SER A 206 -21.62 -20.71 -10.96
C SER A 206 -21.12 -21.80 -10.02
N PHE A 207 -22.02 -22.61 -9.46
CA PHE A 207 -21.68 -23.70 -8.52
C PHE A 207 -20.68 -24.76 -9.07
N ASN A 208 -20.27 -24.66 -10.34
CA ASN A 208 -19.40 -25.59 -11.05
C ASN A 208 -18.03 -25.01 -11.46
N SER A 209 -17.69 -23.77 -11.10
CA SER A 209 -16.33 -23.24 -11.29
C SER A 209 -15.43 -23.66 -10.12
N ASP A 210 -14.16 -24.00 -10.38
CA ASP A 210 -13.15 -24.20 -9.34
C ASP A 210 -13.21 -23.04 -8.34
N PRO A 211 -13.10 -23.29 -7.02
CA PRO A 211 -13.31 -22.26 -6.01
C PRO A 211 -12.34 -21.10 -6.24
N SER A 212 -12.87 -19.95 -6.68
CA SER A 212 -12.11 -18.71 -6.83
C SER A 212 -11.61 -18.29 -5.45
N THR A 213 -10.34 -18.53 -5.17
CA THR A 213 -9.72 -18.11 -3.90
C THR A 213 -9.45 -16.60 -3.93
N LEU A 214 -9.65 -15.88 -2.82
CA LEU A 214 -9.30 -14.45 -2.78
C LEU A 214 -7.79 -14.24 -2.96
N VAL A 215 -7.01 -15.20 -2.45
CA VAL A 215 -5.56 -15.29 -2.59
C VAL A 215 -5.17 -16.77 -2.68
N HIS A 216 -4.13 -17.08 -3.44
CA HIS A 216 -3.63 -18.44 -3.63
C HIS A 216 -3.35 -19.18 -2.30
N LEU A 217 -3.74 -20.46 -2.24
CA LEU A 217 -3.76 -21.28 -1.01
C LEU A 217 -2.38 -21.41 -0.34
N ASN A 218 -1.30 -21.34 -1.10
CA ASN A 218 0.06 -21.48 -0.57
C ASN A 218 0.69 -20.16 -0.07
N THR A 219 0.00 -19.04 -0.25
CA THR A 219 0.52 -17.71 0.07
C THR A 219 0.60 -17.51 1.58
N PHE A 220 -0.47 -17.82 2.30
CA PHE A 220 -0.59 -17.59 3.74
C PHE A 220 -0.58 -18.88 4.55
N LYS A 221 0.58 -19.52 4.63
CA LYS A 221 0.83 -20.57 5.64
C LYS A 221 1.12 -19.90 6.99
N PRO A 222 0.85 -20.53 8.15
CA PRO A 222 1.11 -19.93 9.45
C PRO A 222 2.54 -19.37 9.61
N LYS A 223 3.54 -20.06 9.06
CA LYS A 223 4.95 -19.63 9.04
C LYS A 223 5.26 -18.44 8.12
N HIS A 224 4.31 -18.00 7.28
CA HIS A 224 4.48 -16.91 6.32
C HIS A 224 3.78 -15.62 6.76
N VAL A 225 3.19 -15.58 7.96
CA VAL A 225 2.45 -14.43 8.46
C VAL A 225 3.10 -13.95 9.76
N GLY A 226 3.62 -12.72 9.74
CA GLY A 226 4.15 -12.06 10.93
C GLY A 226 3.12 -11.19 11.62
N MET A 227 3.47 -10.68 12.80
CA MET A 227 2.67 -9.66 13.50
C MET A 227 2.91 -8.27 12.92
N ASP A 228 1.91 -7.39 13.09
CA ASP A 228 1.99 -5.99 12.68
C ASP A 228 2.24 -5.82 11.18
N MET A 229 1.66 -6.70 10.35
CA MET A 229 1.74 -6.64 8.91
C MET A 229 0.40 -6.22 8.30
N LEU A 230 0.47 -5.46 7.21
CA LEU A 230 -0.66 -5.19 6.34
C LEU A 230 -0.20 -5.43 4.91
N ILE A 231 -0.92 -6.27 4.19
CA ILE A 231 -0.64 -6.64 2.81
C ILE A 231 -1.84 -6.20 1.97
N PHE A 232 -1.60 -5.39 0.96
CA PHE A 232 -2.64 -4.85 0.09
C PHE A 232 -2.35 -5.17 -1.36
N PHE A 233 -3.13 -6.09 -1.93
CA PHE A 233 -3.04 -6.48 -3.33
C PHE A 233 -3.99 -5.64 -4.19
N ALA A 234 -3.54 -5.29 -5.39
CA ALA A 234 -4.36 -4.55 -6.36
C ALA A 234 -5.60 -5.30 -6.82
N THR A 235 -5.56 -6.63 -6.80
CA THR A 235 -6.63 -7.49 -7.33
C THR A 235 -6.65 -8.85 -6.62
N ILE A 236 -7.78 -9.57 -6.72
CA ILE A 236 -7.95 -10.95 -6.24
C ILE A 236 -7.19 -11.94 -7.13
N GLU A 237 -6.96 -13.16 -6.64
CA GLU A 237 -6.35 -14.24 -7.42
C GLU A 237 -7.07 -14.44 -8.76
N GLY A 238 -6.31 -14.73 -9.80
CA GLY A 238 -6.82 -14.91 -11.15
C GLY A 238 -7.11 -13.60 -11.88
N ASN A 239 -7.14 -12.44 -11.24
CA ASN A 239 -7.67 -11.22 -11.87
C ASN A 239 -6.62 -10.22 -12.35
N GLU A 240 -7.04 -9.35 -13.27
CA GLU A 240 -6.22 -8.25 -13.77
C GLU A 240 -6.21 -7.01 -12.85
N SER A 241 -5.24 -6.14 -13.10
CA SER A 241 -5.13 -4.83 -12.46
C SER A 241 -4.83 -3.76 -13.52
N TYR A 242 -5.56 -2.65 -13.50
CA TYR A 242 -5.56 -1.72 -14.63
C TYR A 242 -4.60 -0.55 -14.44
N ARG A 243 -4.06 -0.11 -15.58
CA ARG A 243 -3.12 1.00 -15.68
C ARG A 243 -3.54 1.98 -16.76
N ASN A 244 -3.54 3.26 -16.42
CA ASN A 244 -3.58 4.33 -17.41
C ASN A 244 -2.13 4.77 -17.73
N PRO A 245 -1.68 4.77 -18.99
CA PRO A 245 -0.32 5.18 -19.35
C PRO A 245 0.07 6.61 -18.95
N LEU A 246 -0.91 7.50 -18.79
CA LEU A 246 -0.72 8.91 -18.45
C LEU A 246 -0.94 9.18 -16.96
N GLU A 247 -1.90 8.51 -16.33
CA GLU A 247 -2.29 8.78 -14.93
C GLU A 247 -1.67 7.80 -13.92
N GLY A 248 -1.20 6.61 -14.33
CA GLY A 248 -0.76 5.54 -13.42
C GLY A 248 -1.83 4.47 -13.16
N THR A 249 -1.63 3.59 -12.17
CA THR A 249 -2.59 2.53 -11.85
C THR A 249 -3.70 2.99 -10.91
N TRP A 250 -4.89 2.42 -11.05
CA TRP A 250 -6.04 2.84 -10.25
C TRP A 250 -5.79 2.70 -8.75
N LEU A 251 -5.21 1.57 -8.32
CA LEU A 251 -4.91 1.33 -6.90
C LEU A 251 -3.97 2.39 -6.33
N ILE A 252 -2.80 2.60 -6.95
CA ILE A 252 -1.77 3.46 -6.37
C ILE A 252 -2.23 4.92 -6.39
N GLN A 253 -2.85 5.35 -7.48
CA GLN A 253 -3.36 6.71 -7.59
C GLN A 253 -4.48 6.97 -6.57
N GLU A 254 -5.41 6.04 -6.37
CA GLU A 254 -6.44 6.17 -5.34
C GLU A 254 -5.88 6.10 -3.93
N LEU A 255 -4.92 5.22 -3.67
CA LEU A 255 -4.26 5.12 -2.37
C LEU A 255 -3.57 6.44 -2.02
N CYS A 256 -2.80 7.00 -2.95
CA CYS A 256 -2.09 8.27 -2.75
C CYS A 256 -3.06 9.45 -2.56
N ARG A 257 -4.18 9.49 -3.30
CA ARG A 257 -5.23 10.52 -3.13
C ARG A 257 -5.93 10.40 -1.78
N ASN A 258 -6.27 9.20 -1.34
CA ASN A 258 -6.89 8.96 -0.03
C ASN A 258 -5.92 9.27 1.12
N LEU A 259 -4.65 8.88 1.02
CA LEU A 259 -3.61 9.26 2.00
C LEU A 259 -3.43 10.77 2.09
N SER A 260 -3.37 11.47 0.95
CA SER A 260 -3.20 12.92 0.91
C SER A 260 -4.38 13.66 1.53
N SER A 261 -5.60 13.16 1.32
CA SER A 261 -6.85 13.80 1.76
C SER A 261 -7.22 13.45 3.20
N TYR A 262 -6.97 12.20 3.61
CA TYR A 262 -7.51 11.63 4.84
C TYR A 262 -6.45 11.03 5.77
N GLY A 263 -5.21 10.84 5.31
CA GLY A 263 -4.15 10.19 6.08
C GLY A 263 -3.67 10.94 7.32
N ARG A 264 -4.18 12.16 7.57
CA ARG A 264 -4.01 12.91 8.83
C ARG A 264 -5.00 12.52 9.93
N ARG A 265 -6.12 11.89 9.56
CA ARG A 265 -7.28 11.65 10.45
C ARG A 265 -7.76 10.20 10.46
N ASP A 266 -7.60 9.47 9.35
CA ASP A 266 -8.05 8.10 9.20
C ASP A 266 -6.84 7.17 9.35
N ASP A 267 -7.04 6.02 10.01
CA ASP A 267 -6.00 5.00 10.13
C ASP A 267 -5.80 4.24 8.81
N MET A 268 -4.69 3.53 8.68
CA MET A 268 -4.32 2.88 7.42
C MET A 268 -5.35 1.84 6.93
N ILE A 269 -6.03 1.11 7.82
CA ILE A 269 -7.08 0.16 7.41
C ILE A 269 -8.26 0.93 6.81
N SER A 270 -8.70 2.01 7.47
CA SER A 270 -9.73 2.91 6.93
C SER A 270 -9.35 3.50 5.57
N ILE A 271 -8.07 3.89 5.40
CA ILE A 271 -7.56 4.38 4.11
C ILE A 271 -7.61 3.30 3.02
N CYS A 272 -7.17 2.08 3.31
CA CYS A 272 -7.24 0.96 2.36
C CYS A 272 -8.68 0.63 1.98
N MET A 273 -9.60 0.60 2.95
CA MET A 273 -11.02 0.34 2.71
C MET A 273 -11.64 1.41 1.80
N ARG A 274 -11.33 2.69 2.04
CA ARG A 274 -11.77 3.79 1.17
C ARG A 274 -11.19 3.65 -0.23
N THR A 275 -9.91 3.27 -0.33
CA THR A 275 -9.24 3.01 -1.60
C THR A 275 -9.94 1.89 -2.36
N THR A 276 -10.26 0.77 -1.72
CA THR A 276 -11.03 -0.34 -2.31
C THR A 276 -12.37 0.16 -2.86
N LYS A 277 -13.14 0.93 -2.07
CA LYS A 277 -14.42 1.51 -2.52
C LYS A 277 -14.25 2.40 -3.75
N CYS A 278 -13.23 3.26 -3.77
CA CYS A 278 -12.98 4.15 -4.91
C CYS A 278 -12.57 3.37 -6.15
N VAL A 279 -11.69 2.37 -6.02
CA VAL A 279 -11.25 1.52 -7.14
C VAL A 279 -12.43 0.75 -7.74
N THR A 280 -13.26 0.11 -6.92
CA THR A 280 -14.40 -0.69 -7.39
C THR A 280 -15.54 0.17 -7.96
N GLY A 281 -15.80 1.32 -7.34
CA GLY A 281 -16.90 2.21 -7.71
C GLY A 281 -16.59 3.11 -8.90
N ASN A 282 -15.43 3.77 -8.92
CA ASN A 282 -15.16 4.88 -9.84
C ASN A 282 -14.53 4.45 -11.17
N TYR A 283 -13.97 3.25 -11.23
CA TYR A 283 -13.22 2.77 -12.38
C TYR A 283 -13.89 1.57 -13.02
N TYR A 284 -13.69 1.46 -14.33
CA TYR A 284 -13.98 0.28 -15.11
C TYR A 284 -13.13 0.27 -16.38
N HIS A 285 -12.89 -0.91 -16.91
CA HIS A 285 -12.36 -1.10 -18.26
C HIS A 285 -13.48 -1.64 -19.14
N GLN A 286 -13.48 -1.26 -20.41
CA GLN A 286 -14.46 -1.76 -21.36
C GLN A 286 -13.73 -2.48 -22.47
N GLU A 287 -14.01 -3.77 -22.60
CA GLU A 287 -13.41 -4.66 -23.59
C GLU A 287 -14.52 -5.49 -24.21
N GLU A 288 -14.59 -5.51 -25.55
CA GLU A 288 -15.59 -6.27 -26.32
C GLU A 288 -17.06 -6.05 -25.89
N GLY A 289 -17.38 -4.89 -25.31
CA GLY A 289 -18.73 -4.56 -24.82
C GLY A 289 -19.00 -5.00 -23.39
N GLU A 290 -18.07 -5.69 -22.74
CA GLU A 290 -18.13 -6.04 -21.33
C GLU A 290 -17.50 -4.96 -20.45
N ILE A 291 -18.05 -4.77 -19.25
CA ILE A 291 -17.51 -3.84 -18.25
C ILE A 291 -16.77 -4.64 -17.19
N LEU A 292 -15.47 -4.42 -17.12
CA LEU A 292 -14.56 -5.10 -16.23
C LEU A 292 -14.19 -4.21 -15.05
N LYS A 293 -14.15 -4.80 -13.85
CA LYS A 293 -13.90 -4.10 -12.59
C LYS A 293 -12.63 -4.61 -11.93
N GLN A 294 -12.11 -3.84 -10.98
CA GLN A 294 -10.95 -4.21 -10.17
C GLN A 294 -11.32 -4.29 -8.70
N MET A 295 -10.92 -5.37 -8.02
CA MET A 295 -11.23 -5.62 -6.60
C MET A 295 -9.94 -5.77 -5.77
N PRO A 296 -9.45 -4.70 -5.12
CA PRO A 296 -8.31 -4.78 -4.21
C PRO A 296 -8.58 -5.67 -2.98
N VAL A 297 -7.55 -6.38 -2.50
CA VAL A 297 -7.63 -7.30 -1.36
C VAL A 297 -6.72 -6.86 -0.24
N LEU A 298 -7.29 -6.64 0.94
CA LEU A 298 -6.58 -6.26 2.16
C LEU A 298 -6.46 -7.46 3.11
N ILE A 299 -5.24 -7.76 3.55
CA ILE A 299 -4.94 -8.76 4.57
C ILE A 299 -4.12 -8.08 5.65
N THR A 300 -4.46 -8.29 6.93
CA THR A 300 -3.83 -7.55 8.02
C THR A 300 -3.71 -8.39 9.29
N THR A 301 -2.56 -8.23 9.95
CA THR A 301 -2.25 -8.66 11.32
C THR A 301 -1.82 -7.47 12.18
N LEU A 302 -2.18 -6.25 11.75
CA LEU A 302 -2.02 -5.06 12.59
C LEU A 302 -2.77 -5.25 13.91
N SER A 303 -2.06 -5.01 15.01
CA SER A 303 -2.58 -5.13 16.37
C SER A 303 -3.11 -3.81 16.92
N LYS A 304 -2.81 -2.69 16.24
CA LYS A 304 -3.14 -1.32 16.66
C LYS A 304 -3.47 -0.44 15.46
N LYS A 305 -4.09 0.72 15.71
CA LYS A 305 -4.32 1.76 14.71
C LYS A 305 -3.00 2.41 14.31
N PHE A 306 -2.77 2.52 13.01
CA PHE A 306 -1.63 3.24 12.46
C PHE A 306 -2.10 4.44 11.63
N TYR A 307 -1.59 5.62 11.96
CA TYR A 307 -1.85 6.86 11.23
C TYR A 307 -0.56 7.31 10.55
N VAL A 308 -0.57 7.40 9.22
CA VAL A 308 0.64 7.64 8.41
C VAL A 308 1.21 9.03 8.71
N ASN A 309 0.35 10.05 8.79
CA ASN A 309 0.72 11.42 9.17
C ASN A 309 -0.14 11.89 10.36
N ARG A 310 0.45 12.63 11.30
CA ARG A 310 -0.29 13.33 12.34
C ARG A 310 -0.24 14.83 12.13
N ASN A 311 -1.40 15.47 12.18
CA ASN A 311 -1.55 16.91 12.02
C ASN A 311 -0.88 17.70 13.18
N LYS A 312 -0.46 18.95 12.91
CA LYS A 312 0.15 19.89 13.88
C LYS A 312 -0.74 20.19 15.10
N GLU A 313 -2.06 20.08 14.97
CA GLU A 313 -3.05 20.48 16.00
C GLU A 313 -3.62 19.32 16.82
N ARG A 314 -3.08 18.10 16.69
CA ARG A 314 -3.54 16.96 17.51
C ARG A 314 -3.36 17.21 19.02
N HIS A 315 -2.37 18.02 19.41
CA HIS A 315 -2.13 18.46 20.78
C HIS A 315 -3.35 19.16 21.40
N LEU A 316 -3.99 20.07 20.66
CA LEU A 316 -5.20 20.77 21.10
C LEU A 316 -6.36 19.81 21.32
N LEU A 317 -6.54 18.82 20.43
CA LEU A 317 -7.59 17.82 20.57
C LEU A 317 -7.37 16.91 21.79
N LEU A 318 -6.11 16.59 22.09
CA LEU A 318 -5.75 15.75 23.23
C LEU A 318 -5.80 16.51 24.57
N GLU A 319 -5.50 17.80 24.58
CA GLU A 319 -5.71 18.67 25.76
C GLU A 319 -7.19 18.75 26.11
N VAL A 320 -8.07 19.03 25.13
CA VAL A 320 -9.52 19.08 25.35
C VAL A 320 -10.05 17.75 25.89
N LEU A 321 -9.57 16.61 25.37
CA LEU A 321 -9.99 15.29 25.83
C LEU A 321 -9.49 14.97 27.25
N LYS A 322 -8.31 15.45 27.63
CA LYS A 322 -7.74 15.25 28.96
C LYS A 322 -8.50 16.05 30.02
N GLU A 323 -8.78 17.31 29.74
CA GLU A 323 -9.54 18.20 30.63
C GLU A 323 -10.97 17.68 30.85
N GLN A 324 -11.63 17.18 29.80
CA GLN A 324 -12.95 16.56 29.92
C GLN A 324 -12.94 15.31 30.81
N LYS A 325 -11.88 14.49 30.71
CA LYS A 325 -11.75 13.29 31.54
C LYS A 325 -11.55 13.64 33.01
N GLU A 326 -10.65 14.58 33.33
CA GLU A 326 -10.43 15.07 34.70
C GLU A 326 -11.70 15.65 35.31
N THR A 327 -12.45 16.44 34.52
CA THR A 327 -13.74 17.01 34.96
C THR A 327 -14.77 15.92 35.27
N LYS A 328 -14.84 14.88 34.43
CA LYS A 328 -15.74 13.75 34.62
C LYS A 328 -15.41 12.94 35.88
N ASP A 329 -14.13 12.67 36.10
CA ASP A 329 -13.69 11.89 37.26
C ASP A 329 -13.98 12.63 38.58
N LEU A 330 -13.82 13.95 38.61
CA LEU A 330 -14.21 14.81 39.73
C LEU A 330 -15.72 14.78 40.02
N LEU A 331 -16.55 14.85 38.98
CA LEU A 331 -18.01 14.77 39.13
C LEU A 331 -18.45 13.41 39.68
N VAL A 332 -17.82 12.33 39.24
CA VAL A 332 -18.09 10.97 39.76
C VAL A 332 -17.77 10.87 41.24
N GLN A 333 -16.63 11.44 41.68
CA GLN A 333 -16.25 11.47 43.10
C GLN A 333 -17.23 12.29 43.94
N LEU A 334 -17.66 13.45 43.43
CA LEU A 334 -18.67 14.30 44.08
C LEU A 334 -20.00 13.57 44.25
N VAL A 335 -20.49 12.90 43.21
CA VAL A 335 -21.72 12.12 43.27
C VAL A 335 -21.60 10.96 44.25
N ALA A 336 -20.46 10.26 44.28
CA ALA A 336 -20.21 9.17 45.23
C ALA A 336 -20.20 9.66 46.70
N LEU A 337 -19.69 10.87 46.97
CA LEU A 337 -19.73 11.50 48.29
C LEU A 337 -21.14 11.96 48.71
N LEU A 338 -22.01 12.21 47.75
CA LEU A 338 -23.40 12.66 47.97
C LEU A 338 -24.40 11.49 48.05
N GLN A 339 -23.97 10.25 47.80
CA GLN A 339 -24.85 9.09 48.01
C GLN A 339 -25.00 8.83 49.52
N PRO A 340 -26.23 8.77 50.05
CA PRO A 340 -26.44 8.49 51.46
C PRO A 340 -25.96 7.07 51.77
N HIS A 341 -25.12 6.94 52.81
CA HIS A 341 -24.81 5.64 53.40
C HIS A 341 -26.09 5.08 54.03
N VAL A 342 -26.78 4.17 53.32
CA VAL A 342 -27.91 3.38 53.84
C VAL A 342 -27.40 2.04 54.33
#